data_AF-A0A6D0IET7-F1
#
_entry.id   AF-A0A6D0IET7-F1
#
_cell.length_a   1.000
_cell.length_b   1.000
_cell.length_c   1.000
_cell.angle_alpha   90.00
_cell.angle_beta   90.00
_cell.angle_gamma   90.00
#
_symmetry.space_group_name_H-M   'P 1'
#
loop_
_entity.id
_entity.type
_entity.pdbx_description
1 polymer ?
#
loop_
_entity_poly.entity_id
_entity_poly.type
_entity_poly.pdbx_seq_one_letter_code
_entity_poly.pdbx_strand_id
1 'polypeptide(L)' 'FILLSQEGDLYHEKHTQAAEYLGVSYRHLLYVLAQFIHDGLLTKSKKGYLIKNRKQLSGLALEMDPENKFSGMMQ' A
#
# COMPACT_ATOMS: atom_id res chain seq x y z
N PHE A 1 0.65 -3.65 -4.07
CA PHE A 1 0.95 -4.44 -2.85
C PHE A 1 0.04 -4.08 -1.68
N ILE A 2 0.00 -2.82 -1.19
CA ILE A 2 -0.83 -2.44 -0.03
C ILE A 2 -2.30 -2.89 -0.17
N LEU A 3 -2.91 -2.66 -1.33
CA LEU A 3 -4.29 -3.08 -1.62
C LEU A 3 -4.46 -4.59 -1.81
N LEU A 4 -3.37 -5.31 -2.11
CA LEU A 4 -3.38 -6.77 -2.30
C LEU A 4 -3.25 -7.52 -0.97
N SER A 5 -2.56 -6.94 0.01
CA SER A 5 -2.28 -7.54 1.31
C SER A 5 -3.06 -6.89 2.46
N GLN A 6 -4.08 -6.09 2.14
CA GLN A 6 -4.96 -5.50 3.15
C GLN A 6 -5.94 -6.55 3.69
N GLU A 7 -6.36 -6.35 4.93
CA GLU A 7 -7.53 -7.00 5.51
C GLU A 7 -8.62 -5.95 5.71
N GLY A 8 -9.61 -5.92 4.82
CA GLY A 8 -10.58 -4.82 4.74
C GLY A 8 -9.87 -3.50 4.38
N ASP A 9 -9.93 -2.51 5.26
CA ASP A 9 -9.23 -1.22 5.11
C ASP A 9 -7.91 -1.16 5.89
N LEU A 10 -7.45 -2.26 6.48
CA LEU A 10 -6.23 -2.29 7.29
C LEU A 10 -5.08 -2.97 6.53
N TYR A 11 -3.97 -2.26 6.38
CA TYR A 11 -2.69 -2.82 5.96
C TYR A 11 -1.77 -2.99 7.17
N HIS A 12 -1.31 -4.22 7.46
CA HIS A 12 -0.54 -4.52 8.67
C HIS A 12 0.69 -5.40 8.46
N GLU A 13 1.12 -5.58 7.21
CA GLU A 13 2.30 -6.38 6.88
C GLU A 13 3.57 -5.90 7.60
N LYS A 14 4.39 -6.87 8.04
CA LYS A 14 5.70 -6.57 8.64
C LYS A 14 6.57 -5.87 7.61
N HIS A 15 7.06 -4.69 7.97
CA HIS A 15 7.82 -3.83 7.05
C HIS A 15 9.08 -4.50 6.49
N THR A 16 9.76 -5.35 7.26
CA THR A 16 10.92 -6.11 6.77
C THR A 16 10.54 -7.08 5.66
N GLN A 17 9.47 -7.86 5.86
CA GLN A 17 8.97 -8.83 4.88
C GLN A 17 8.42 -8.13 3.64
N ALA A 18 7.66 -7.05 3.83
CA ALA A 18 7.15 -6.25 2.72
C ALA A 18 8.28 -5.65 1.87
N ALA A 19 9.34 -5.13 2.50
CA ALA A 19 10.47 -4.56 1.77
C ALA A 19 11.24 -5.63 0.98
N GLU A 20 11.48 -6.79 1.60
CA GLU A 20 12.11 -7.95 0.95
C GLU A 20 11.29 -8.45 -0.25
N TYR A 21 9.98 -8.64 -0.06
CA TYR A 21 9.07 -9.05 -1.13
C TYR A 21 9.05 -8.06 -2.31
N LEU A 22 9.07 -6.76 -2.00
CA LEU A 22 9.09 -5.70 -3.01
C LEU A 22 10.47 -5.50 -3.66
N GLY A 23 11.52 -6.15 -3.17
CA GLY A 23 12.90 -5.95 -3.65
C GLY A 23 13.44 -4.53 -3.38
N VAL A 24 12.92 -3.83 -2.36
CA VAL A 24 13.33 -2.46 -2.00
C VAL A 24 14.01 -2.42 -0.64
N SER A 25 14.80 -1.37 -0.39
CA SER A 25 15.33 -1.17 0.96
C SER A 25 14.22 -0.86 1.97
N TYR A 26 14.40 -1.33 3.21
CA TYR A 26 13.48 -1.02 4.32
C TYR A 26 13.21 0.48 4.47
N ARG A 27 14.26 1.31 4.33
CA ARG A 27 14.13 2.78 4.40
C ARG A 27 13.24 3.32 3.29
N HIS A 28 13.39 2.82 2.07
CA HIS A 28 12.57 3.25 0.94
C HIS A 28 11.09 2.95 1.19
N LEU A 29 10.76 1.75 1.66
CA LEU A 29 9.39 1.40 2.04
C LEU A 29 8.82 2.37 3.09
N LEU A 30 9.60 2.67 4.14
CA LEU A 30 9.15 3.61 5.18
C LEU A 30 8.92 5.03 4.65
N TYR A 31 9.77 5.52 3.74
CA TYR A 31 9.57 6.83 3.10
C TYR A 31 8.27 6.87 2.29
N VAL A 32 7.98 5.82 1.52
CA VAL A 32 6.73 5.74 0.74
C VAL A 32 5.52 5.69 1.67
N LEU A 33 5.54 4.89 2.74
CA LEU A 33 4.46 4.84 3.72
C LEU A 33 4.25 6.19 4.42
N ALA A 34 5.33 6.89 4.75
CA ALA A 34 5.26 8.23 5.33
C ALA A 34 4.65 9.25 4.36
N GLN A 35 5.03 9.19 3.08
CA GLN A 35 4.45 10.03 2.03
C GLN A 35 2.94 9.76 1.88
N PHE A 36 2.53 8.49 1.86
CA PHE A 36 1.10 8.14 1.77
C PHE A 36 0.30 8.60 2.99
N ILE A 37 0.90 8.68 4.18
CA ILE A 37 0.24 9.31 5.34
C ILE A 37 0.12 10.82 5.13
N HIS A 38 1.20 11.47 4.69
CA HIS A 38 1.23 12.90 4.43
C HIS A 38 0.15 13.31 3.40
N ASP A 39 0.01 12.51 2.33
CA ASP A 39 -0.96 12.73 1.25
C ASP A 39 -2.40 12.34 1.64
N GLY A 40 -2.62 11.86 2.87
CA GLY A 40 -3.94 11.45 3.36
C GLY A 40 -4.47 10.14 2.77
N LEU A 41 -3.62 9.34 2.11
CA LEU A 41 -3.98 8.02 1.58
C LEU A 41 -4.08 6.98 2.70
N LEU A 42 -3.19 7.09 3.69
CA LEU A 42 -3.11 6.21 4.85
C LEU A 42 -3.21 7.00 6.16
N THR A 43 -3.59 6.32 7.24
CA THR A 43 -3.47 6.85 8.59
C THR A 43 -2.87 5.79 9.51
N LYS A 44 -1.90 6.17 10.34
CA LYS A 44 -1.32 5.27 11.34
C LYS A 44 -2.37 4.84 12.37
N SER A 45 -2.35 3.55 12.68
CA SER A 45 -3.13 2.90 13.72
C SER A 45 -2.22 2.01 14.56
N LYS A 46 -2.65 1.63 15.76
CA LYS A 46 -1.91 0.67 16.60
C LYS A 46 -1.69 -0.67 15.91
N LYS A 47 -2.58 -1.04 14.98
CA LYS A 47 -2.55 -2.32 14.26
C LYS A 47 -1.90 -2.24 12.88
N GLY A 48 -1.42 -1.08 12.44
CA GLY A 48 -0.89 -0.89 11.08
C GLY A 48 -1.34 0.44 10.48
N TYR A 49 -1.78 0.41 9.22
CA TYR A 49 -2.15 1.58 8.44
C TYR A 49 -3.57 1.41 7.92
N LEU A 50 -4.46 2.35 8.27
CA LEU A 50 -5.81 2.39 7.75
C LEU A 50 -5.82 3.12 6.42
N ILE A 51 -6.46 2.53 5.42
CA ILE A 51 -6.65 3.13 4.10
C ILE A 51 -7.78 4.16 4.20
N LYS A 52 -7.46 5.40 3.85
CA LYS A 52 -8.39 6.53 3.91
C LYS A 52 -8.93 6.93 2.55
N ASN A 53 -8.10 6.83 1.51
CA ASN A 53 -8.49 7.17 0.16
C ASN A 53 -8.20 6.01 -0.81
N ARG A 54 -9.08 5.01 -0.76
CA ARG A 54 -8.98 3.81 -1.61
C ARG A 54 -8.97 4.17 -3.09
N LYS A 55 -9.80 5.13 -3.52
CA LYS A 55 -9.90 5.52 -4.93
C LYS A 55 -8.56 6.03 -5.47
N GLN A 56 -7.92 6.94 -4.73
CA GLN A 56 -6.62 7.49 -5.15
C GLN A 56 -5.51 6.44 -5.08
N LEU A 57 -5.50 5.60 -4.04
CA LEU A 57 -4.52 4.52 -3.90
C LEU A 57 -4.66 3.47 -5.03
N SER A 58 -5.89 3.15 -5.45
CA SER A 58 -6.15 2.30 -6.61
C SER A 58 -5.73 2.95 -7.93
N GLY A 59 -5.91 4.27 -8.06
CA GLY A 59 -5.43 5.02 -9.22
C GLY A 59 -3.91 4.89 -9.39
N LEU A 60 -3.16 5.10 -8.31
CA LEU A 60 -1.70 4.90 -8.29
C LEU A 60 -1.31 3.46 -8.65
N ALA A 61 -2.07 2.46 -8.19
CA ALA A 61 -1.81 1.07 -8.53
C ALA A 61 -2.02 0.78 -10.03
N LEU A 62 -3.04 1.38 -10.64
CA LEU A 62 -3.32 1.23 -12.08
C LEU A 62 -2.28 1.92 -12.96
N GLU A 63 -1.75 3.07 -12.54
CA GLU A 63 -0.65 3.75 -13.25
C GLU A 63 0.62 2.89 -13.30
N MET A 64 0.86 2.08 -12.27
CA MET A 64 2.01 1.18 -12.19
C MET A 64 1.81 -0.16 -12.92
N ASP A 65 0.58 -0.52 -13.28
CA ASP A 65 0.24 -1.73 -14.05
C ASP A 65 -0.73 -1.38 -15.20
N PRO A 66 -0.22 -0.77 -16.28
CA PRO A 66 -1.06 -0.33 -17.41
C PRO A 66 -1.71 -1.50 -18.16
N GLU A 67 -1.20 -2.73 -18.01
CA GLU A 67 -1.79 -3.94 -18.59
C GLU A 67 -2.94 -4.50 -17.74
N ASN A 68 -3.26 -3.87 -16.60
CA ASN A 68 -4.40 -4.18 -15.74
C ASN A 68 -4.44 -5.63 -15.26
N LYS A 69 -3.27 -6.27 -15.08
CA LYS A 69 -3.14 -7.66 -14.61
C LYS A 69 -3.73 -7.87 -13.23
N PHE A 70 -3.79 -6.82 -12.41
CA PHE A 70 -4.31 -6.90 -11.05
C PHE A 70 -5.80 -6.54 -10.91
N SER A 71 -6.51 -6.20 -11.99
CA SER A 71 -7.94 -5.80 -11.92
C SER A 71 -8.85 -6.88 -11.36
N GLY A 72 -8.56 -8.16 -11.60
CA GLY A 72 -9.36 -9.27 -11.08
C GLY A 72 -9.18 -9.51 -9.58
N MET A 73 -8.16 -8.90 -8.95
CA MET A 73 -7.78 -9.14 -7.55
C MET A 73 -8.17 -7.97 -6.62
N MET A 74 -8.78 -6.91 -7.15
CA MET A 74 -9.12 -5.67 -6.45
C MET A 74 -10.64 -5.51 -6.23
N GLN A 75 -11.39 -6.62 -6.21
CA GLN A 75 -12.82 -6.64 -5.91
C GLN A 75 -13.09 -6.81 -4.41
#